data_AF-A0AAN8J955-F1
#
_entry.id   AF-A0AAN8J955-F1
#
_cell.length_a   1.000
_cell.length_b   1.000
_cell.length_c   1.000
_cell.angle_alpha   90.00
_cell.angle_beta   90.00
_cell.angle_gamma   90.00
#
_symmetry.space_group_name_H-M   'P 1'
#
loop_
_entity.id
_entity.type
_entity.pdbx_description
1 polymer ?
#
loop_
_entity_poly.entity_id
_entity_poly.type
_entity_poly.pdbx_seq_one_letter_code
_entity_poly.pdbx_strand_id
1 'polypeptide(L)'
;MQRIQTSVIKASIAITECLNLIMKNKSEMPKKTTSTLVEKLGDAIALNSNAVREIILRRKHLIQPHLKEEYKPLCAPGAPVSFDELMGDDLAKSMKDVSVASRLANKARKPQYSSNNRQYNYNQNRYHPYNNGSYNHNNFRGGFRHRRGQTPFLYRGRNNNKPPEKKGGGKTQYTN
;
A
#
# COMPACT_ATOMS: atom_id res chain seq x y z
N MET A 1 20.38 7.89 1.01
CA MET A 1 20.08 7.14 2.25
C MET A 1 21.22 6.25 2.72
N GLN A 2 21.86 5.45 1.84
CA GLN A 2 22.95 4.53 2.25
C GLN A 2 24.10 5.22 2.99
N ARG A 3 24.61 6.35 2.47
CA ARG A 3 25.69 7.12 3.12
C ARG A 3 25.37 7.58 4.55
N ILE A 4 24.11 7.92 4.80
CA ILE A 4 23.61 8.34 6.13
C ILE A 4 23.56 7.13 7.07
N GLN A 5 23.08 5.98 6.58
CA GLN A 5 23.09 4.74 7.36
C GLN A 5 24.53 4.33 7.72
N THR A 6 25.47 4.43 6.77
CA THR A 6 26.89 4.13 7.01
C THR A 6 27.52 5.08 8.04
N SER A 7 27.21 6.38 8.00
CA SER A 7 27.73 7.32 8.99
C SER A 7 27.18 7.05 10.39
N VAL A 8 25.89 6.69 10.49
CA VAL A 8 25.24 6.34 11.76
C VAL A 8 25.84 5.05 12.34
N ILE A 9 26.07 4.02 11.52
CA ILE A 9 26.74 2.78 11.97
C ILE A 9 28.16 3.07 12.47
N LYS A 10 28.92 3.89 11.75
CA LYS A 10 30.27 4.30 12.19
C LYS A 10 30.23 5.07 13.51
N ALA A 11 29.21 5.89 13.75
CA ALA A 11 29.02 6.54 15.03
C ALA A 11 28.74 5.53 16.15
N SER A 12 27.91 4.50 15.91
CA SER A 12 27.70 3.42 16.89
C SER A 12 29.01 2.71 17.25
N ILE A 13 29.85 2.41 16.26
CA ILE A 13 31.16 1.78 16.47
C ILE A 13 32.03 2.67 17.36
N ALA A 14 32.16 3.95 17.03
CA ALA A 14 32.94 4.90 17.83
C ALA A 14 32.42 5.02 19.28
N ILE A 15 31.10 5.05 19.48
CA ILE A 15 30.51 5.09 20.83
C ILE A 15 30.86 3.82 21.61
N THR A 16 30.81 2.64 20.99
CA THR A 16 31.19 1.38 21.63
C THR A 16 32.69 1.29 21.94
N GLU A 17 33.55 1.86 21.09
CA GLU A 17 34.98 1.97 21.36
C GLU A 17 35.26 2.88 22.56
N CYS A 18 34.60 4.04 22.64
CA CYS A 18 34.69 4.92 23.81
C CYS A 18 34.24 4.21 25.10
N LEU A 19 33.14 3.45 25.05
CA LEU A 19 32.67 2.68 26.19
C LEU A 19 33.71 1.63 26.63
N ASN A 20 34.31 0.91 25.67
CA ASN A 20 35.37 -0.07 25.95
C ASN A 20 36.60 0.58 26.59
N LEU A 21 37.02 1.77 26.13
CA LEU A 21 38.14 2.51 26.72
C LEU A 21 37.86 2.91 28.18
N ILE A 22 36.66 3.42 28.47
CA ILE A 22 36.25 3.77 29.83
C ILE A 22 36.20 2.54 30.74
N MET A 23 35.72 1.40 30.23
CA MET A 23 35.69 0.16 31.00
C MET A 23 37.09 -0.37 31.33
N LYS A 24 38.06 -0.24 30.41
CA LYS A 24 39.45 -0.64 30.64
C LYS A 24 40.16 0.27 31.65
N ASN A 25 39.89 1.57 31.63
CA ASN A 25 40.53 2.56 32.52
C ASN A 25 39.68 2.91 33.75
N LYS A 26 38.75 2.04 34.14
CA LYS A 26 37.78 2.29 35.22
C LYS A 26 38.44 2.56 36.58
N SER A 27 39.65 2.03 36.82
CA SER A 27 40.44 2.24 38.04
C SER A 27 41.07 3.63 38.13
N GLU A 28 41.29 4.30 37.00
CA GLU A 28 41.95 5.61 36.92
C GLU A 28 40.95 6.77 37.03
N MET A 29 39.65 6.48 36.88
CA MET A 29 38.58 7.47 36.90
C MET A 29 37.75 7.41 38.19
N PRO A 30 37.27 8.56 38.70
CA PRO A 30 36.30 8.58 39.78
C PRO A 30 35.05 7.76 39.44
N LYS A 31 34.58 6.91 40.37
CA LYS A 31 33.43 6.03 40.14
C LYS A 31 32.18 6.78 39.63
N LYS A 32 31.93 7.99 40.17
CA LYS A 32 30.80 8.84 39.78
C LYS A 32 30.92 9.33 38.32
N THR A 33 32.12 9.73 37.88
CA THR A 33 32.35 10.16 36.49
C THR A 33 32.24 8.98 35.52
N THR A 34 32.74 7.81 35.90
CA THR A 34 32.61 6.60 35.06
C THR A 34 31.14 6.19 34.90
N SER A 35 30.35 6.20 35.98
CA SER A 35 28.91 5.86 35.91
C SER A 35 28.15 6.80 34.97
N THR A 36 28.33 8.11 35.16
CA THR A 36 27.67 9.12 34.32
C THR A 36 28.07 9.02 32.84
N LEU A 37 29.35 8.72 32.53
CA LEU A 37 29.79 8.51 31.16
C LEU A 37 29.17 7.27 30.53
N VAL A 38 29.12 6.15 31.26
CA VAL A 38 28.49 4.91 30.78
C VAL A 38 27.00 5.14 30.50
N GLU A 39 26.28 5.83 31.39
CA GLU A 39 24.88 6.22 31.19
C GLU A 39 24.71 7.07 29.92
N LYS A 40 25.53 8.11 29.75
CA LYS A 40 25.46 8.98 28.56
C LYS A 40 25.81 8.27 27.26
N LEU A 41 26.75 7.34 27.28
CA LEU A 41 27.06 6.51 26.12
C LEU A 41 25.92 5.52 25.81
N GLY A 42 25.27 4.98 26.84
CA GLY A 42 24.04 4.19 26.69
C GLY A 42 22.91 4.98 26.03
N ASP A 43 22.64 6.20 26.52
CA ASP A 43 21.68 7.13 25.91
C ASP A 43 22.04 7.42 24.45
N ALA A 44 23.32 7.65 24.15
CA ALA A 44 23.79 7.90 22.79
C ALA A 44 23.54 6.71 21.85
N ILE A 45 23.80 5.47 22.31
CA ILE A 45 23.49 4.25 21.54
C ILE A 45 21.99 4.12 21.29
N ALA A 46 21.16 4.38 22.29
CA ALA A 46 19.70 4.32 22.15
C ALA A 46 19.19 5.33 21.12
N LEU A 47 19.66 6.58 21.17
CA LEU A 47 19.33 7.62 20.19
C LEU A 47 19.78 7.22 18.77
N ASN A 48 20.99 6.69 18.65
CA ASN A 48 21.54 6.28 17.36
C ASN A 48 20.75 5.10 16.76
N SER A 49 20.32 4.15 17.60
CA SER A 49 19.48 3.02 17.21
C SER A 49 18.10 3.47 16.73
N ASN A 50 17.51 4.48 17.39
CA ASN A 50 16.27 5.09 16.93
C ASN A 50 16.45 5.77 15.56
N ALA A 51 17.57 6.47 15.33
CA ALA A 51 17.88 7.06 14.04
C ALA A 51 18.01 6.00 12.92
N VAL A 52 18.64 4.84 13.19
CA VAL A 52 18.69 3.71 12.25
C VAL A 52 17.29 3.21 11.93
N ARG A 53 16.44 3.05 12.95
CA ARG A 53 15.04 2.64 12.77
C ARG A 53 14.28 3.61 11.85
N GLU A 54 14.41 4.91 12.06
CA GLU A 54 13.77 5.92 11.19
C GLU A 54 14.27 5.87 9.74
N ILE A 55 15.57 5.61 9.54
CA ILE A 55 16.13 5.42 8.19
C ILE A 55 15.51 4.20 7.52
N ILE A 56 15.35 3.08 8.24
CA ILE A 56 14.70 1.86 7.75
C ILE A 56 13.25 2.15 7.37
N LEU A 57 12.48 2.83 8.23
CA LEU A 57 11.09 3.19 7.96
C LEU A 57 10.97 4.10 6.74
N ARG A 58 11.88 5.06 6.58
CA ARG A 58 11.89 5.94 5.42
C ARG A 58 12.21 5.19 4.13
N ARG A 59 13.13 4.21 4.18
CA ARG A 59 13.39 3.30 3.06
C ARG A 59 12.17 2.45 2.72
N LYS A 60 11.49 1.89 3.72
CA LYS A 60 10.21 1.16 3.54
C LYS A 60 9.16 2.04 2.85
N HIS A 61 9.00 3.28 3.31
CA HIS A 61 8.05 4.23 2.72
C HIS A 61 8.34 4.54 1.24
N LEU A 62 9.61 4.66 0.86
CA LEU A 62 10.01 4.87 -0.54
C LEU A 62 9.74 3.64 -1.43
N ILE A 63 9.82 2.42 -0.89
CA ILE A 63 9.58 1.18 -1.64
C ILE A 63 8.09 0.85 -1.72
N GLN A 64 7.33 1.17 -0.68
CA GLN A 64 5.89 0.88 -0.56
C GLN A 64 5.05 1.19 -1.81
N PRO A 65 5.19 2.33 -2.52
CA PRO A 65 4.37 2.61 -3.70
C PRO A 65 4.64 1.68 -4.89
N HIS A 66 5.80 1.02 -4.92
CA HIS A 66 6.19 0.10 -5.99
C HIS A 66 5.79 -1.36 -5.70
N LEU A 67 5.26 -1.63 -4.50
CA LEU A 67 4.78 -2.96 -4.12
C LEU A 67 3.30 -3.16 -4.49
N LYS A 68 2.94 -4.41 -4.80
CA LYS A 68 1.53 -4.81 -4.91
C LYS A 68 0.79 -4.52 -3.61
N GLU A 69 -0.51 -4.23 -3.68
CA GLU A 69 -1.34 -3.98 -2.49
C GLU A 69 -1.20 -5.06 -1.43
N GLU A 70 -1.15 -6.32 -1.84
CA GLU A 70 -1.02 -7.48 -0.95
C GLU A 70 0.30 -7.52 -0.16
N TYR A 71 1.28 -6.69 -0.50
CA TYR A 71 2.59 -6.62 0.17
C TYR A 71 2.86 -5.27 0.83
N LYS A 72 2.02 -4.24 0.60
CA LYS A 72 2.12 -2.93 1.26
C LYS A 72 2.18 -3.01 2.80
N PRO A 73 1.51 -3.96 3.49
CA PRO A 73 1.62 -4.08 4.94
C PRO A 73 3.03 -4.41 5.46
N LEU A 74 3.91 -4.99 4.63
CA LEU A 74 5.31 -5.25 5.00
C LEU A 74 6.11 -3.95 5.27
N CYS A 75 5.66 -2.86 4.64
CA CYS A 75 6.25 -1.53 4.82
C CYS A 75 5.64 -0.76 6.00
N ALA A 76 4.65 -1.31 6.71
CA ALA A 76 4.01 -0.63 7.81
C ALA A 76 5.00 -0.36 8.95
N PRO A 77 4.85 0.74 9.72
CA PRO A 77 5.75 1.07 10.83
C PRO A 77 5.80 0.02 11.94
N GLY A 78 4.74 -0.79 12.07
CA GLY A 78 4.65 -1.91 13.02
C GLY A 78 5.19 -3.24 12.48
N ALA A 79 5.63 -3.30 11.21
CA ALA A 79 6.25 -4.50 10.66
C ALA A 79 7.68 -4.67 11.20
N PRO A 80 8.18 -5.91 11.35
CA PRO A 80 9.52 -6.18 11.85
C PRO A 80 10.58 -5.37 11.10
N VAL A 81 11.54 -4.86 11.85
CA VAL A 81 12.72 -4.16 11.33
C VAL A 81 13.95 -4.93 11.77
N SER A 82 14.83 -5.25 10.81
CA SER A 82 16.16 -5.80 11.08
C SER A 82 17.22 -4.81 10.62
N PHE A 83 18.41 -4.90 11.19
CA PHE A 83 19.54 -4.05 10.83
C PHE A 83 20.11 -4.39 9.45
N ASP A 84 20.08 -5.67 9.09
CA ASP A 84 20.64 -6.18 7.83
C ASP A 84 19.57 -6.25 6.75
N GLU A 85 18.38 -6.73 7.10
CA GLU A 85 17.28 -6.92 6.17
C GLU A 85 16.17 -5.89 6.37
N LEU A 86 15.90 -5.12 5.31
CA LEU A 86 14.92 -4.03 5.36
C LEU A 86 13.52 -4.50 5.78
N MET A 87 13.15 -5.75 5.48
CA MET A 87 11.84 -6.34 5.78
C MET A 87 11.88 -7.36 6.93
N GLY A 88 13.02 -7.52 7.60
CA GLY A 88 13.23 -8.53 8.65
C GLY A 88 13.66 -9.90 8.13
N ASP A 89 14.15 -10.74 9.05
CA ASP A 89 14.96 -11.94 8.78
C ASP A 89 14.18 -13.13 8.17
N ASP A 90 12.86 -13.00 7.94
CA ASP A 90 12.03 -14.02 7.30
C ASP A 90 10.99 -13.38 6.37
N LEU A 91 11.50 -12.79 5.29
CA LEU A 91 10.68 -12.16 4.25
C LEU A 91 9.73 -13.19 3.59
N ALA A 92 10.18 -14.42 3.34
CA ALA A 92 9.40 -15.42 2.63
C ALA A 92 8.13 -15.82 3.41
N LYS A 93 8.26 -16.03 4.72
CA LYS A 93 7.11 -16.26 5.60
C LYS A 93 6.24 -15.02 5.71
N SER A 94 6.83 -13.85 5.94
CA SER A 94 6.10 -12.58 6.06
C SER A 94 5.28 -12.27 4.80
N MET A 95 5.83 -12.52 3.61
CA MET A 95 5.09 -12.35 2.35
C MET A 95 3.91 -13.31 2.23
N LYS A 96 4.06 -14.57 2.65
CA LYS A 96 2.96 -15.55 2.66
C LYS A 96 1.86 -15.09 3.60
N ASP A 97 2.20 -14.80 4.85
CA ASP A 97 1.25 -14.42 5.90
C ASP A 97 0.48 -13.15 5.51
N VAL A 98 1.20 -12.12 5.04
CA VAL A 98 0.58 -10.85 4.62
C VAL A 98 -0.27 -11.03 3.36
N SER A 99 0.12 -11.89 2.42
CA SER A 99 -0.71 -12.16 1.24
C SER A 99 -2.01 -12.88 1.60
N VAL A 100 -1.97 -13.84 2.53
CA VAL A 100 -3.16 -14.55 3.02
C VAL A 100 -4.06 -13.58 3.77
N ALA A 101 -3.49 -12.78 4.68
CA ALA A 101 -4.21 -11.76 5.43
C ALA A 101 -4.86 -10.72 4.51
N SER A 102 -4.15 -10.23 3.49
CA SER A 102 -4.66 -9.25 2.52
C SER A 102 -5.81 -9.83 1.68
N ARG A 103 -5.69 -11.09 1.25
CA ARG A 103 -6.77 -11.79 0.53
C ARG A 103 -8.00 -12.01 1.40
N LEU A 104 -7.80 -12.36 2.67
CA LEU A 104 -8.88 -12.53 3.64
C LEU A 104 -9.58 -11.19 3.91
N ALA A 105 -8.81 -10.13 4.15
CA ALA A 105 -9.31 -8.78 4.34
C ALA A 105 -10.10 -8.30 3.11
N ASN A 106 -9.61 -8.55 1.90
CA ASN A 106 -10.32 -8.19 0.66
C ASN A 106 -11.61 -9.01 0.45
N LYS A 107 -11.64 -10.28 0.89
CA LYS A 107 -12.87 -11.08 0.90
C LYS A 107 -13.88 -10.55 1.93
N ALA A 108 -13.42 -10.16 3.12
CA ALA A 108 -14.25 -9.60 4.17
C ALA A 108 -14.77 -8.19 3.86
N ARG A 109 -14.00 -7.40 3.10
CA ARG A 109 -14.37 -6.04 2.64
C ARG A 109 -15.37 -6.03 1.50
N LYS A 110 -15.70 -7.17 0.88
CA LYS A 110 -16.79 -7.20 -0.10
C LYS A 110 -18.09 -6.84 0.64
N PRO A 111 -18.77 -5.75 0.31
CA PRO A 111 -20.05 -5.46 0.93
C PRO A 111 -20.99 -6.61 0.59
N GLN A 112 -21.53 -7.29 1.60
CA GLN A 112 -22.57 -8.31 1.44
C GLN A 112 -23.89 -7.73 0.90
N TYR A 113 -23.95 -6.44 0.59
CA TYR A 113 -25.13 -5.77 0.07
C TYR A 113 -24.77 -4.85 -1.09
N SER A 114 -24.70 -5.42 -2.30
CA SER A 114 -25.26 -4.72 -3.46
C SER A 114 -26.74 -5.08 -3.53
N SER A 115 -27.51 -4.62 -2.54
CA SER A 115 -28.94 -4.44 -2.76
C SER A 115 -29.05 -3.32 -3.78
N ASN A 116 -29.56 -3.66 -4.96
CA ASN A 116 -29.99 -2.76 -6.01
C ASN A 116 -30.83 -1.60 -5.42
N ASN A 117 -30.18 -0.55 -4.92
CA ASN A 117 -30.86 0.73 -4.73
C ASN A 117 -30.75 1.49 -6.05
N ARG A 118 -31.39 0.92 -7.09
CA ARG A 118 -31.86 1.70 -8.24
C ARG A 118 -32.91 2.62 -7.66
N GLN A 119 -32.47 3.76 -7.11
CA GLN A 119 -33.35 4.89 -6.89
C GLN A 119 -33.92 5.23 -8.26
N TYR A 120 -35.15 4.81 -8.47
CA TYR A 120 -35.98 5.26 -9.57
C TYR A 120 -36.00 6.78 -9.51
N ASN A 121 -35.21 7.40 -10.37
CA ASN A 121 -35.26 8.82 -10.63
C ASN A 121 -36.59 9.07 -11.33
N TYR A 122 -37.65 9.22 -10.54
CA TYR A 122 -38.94 9.70 -11.04
C TYR A 122 -38.68 11.11 -11.53
N ASN A 123 -38.58 11.24 -12.87
CA ASN A 123 -38.54 12.52 -13.55
C ASN A 123 -39.72 13.37 -13.07
N GLN A 124 -39.47 14.27 -12.12
CA GLN A 124 -40.36 15.39 -11.89
C GLN A 124 -40.23 16.30 -13.10
N ASN A 125 -41.09 16.06 -14.08
CA ASN A 125 -41.45 17.04 -15.08
C ASN A 125 -41.97 18.28 -14.35
N ARG A 126 -41.08 19.26 -14.09
CA ARG A 126 -41.50 20.60 -13.70
C ARG A 126 -42.17 21.25 -14.91
N TYR A 127 -43.49 21.23 -14.84
CA TYR A 127 -44.41 22.02 -15.64
C TYR A 127 -44.01 23.50 -15.56
N HIS A 128 -43.60 24.10 -16.69
CA HIS A 128 -43.44 25.55 -16.81
C HIS A 128 -44.61 26.11 -17.62
N PRO A 129 -45.64 26.70 -16.99
CA PRO A 129 -46.69 27.39 -17.72
C PRO A 129 -46.19 28.80 -18.10
N TYR A 130 -46.35 29.12 -19.39
CA TYR A 130 -46.48 30.46 -19.95
C TYR A 130 -45.55 31.57 -19.42
N ASN A 131 -44.51 31.89 -20.19
CA ASN A 131 -44.04 33.28 -20.23
C ASN A 131 -44.12 33.81 -21.67
N ASN A 132 -44.88 34.89 -21.78
CA ASN A 132 -45.26 35.58 -22.99
C ASN A 132 -44.05 36.30 -23.59
N GLY A 133 -44.14 36.56 -24.90
CA GLY A 133 -43.03 37.02 -25.72
C GLY A 133 -42.36 38.31 -25.26
N SER A 134 -41.07 38.43 -25.59
CA SER A 134 -40.57 39.69 -26.11
C SER A 134 -39.40 39.44 -27.06
N TYR A 135 -39.54 40.06 -28.21
CA TYR A 135 -38.66 40.18 -29.36
C TYR A 135 -37.17 40.17 -29.04
N ASN A 136 -36.41 39.29 -29.70
CA ASN A 136 -35.13 39.71 -30.23
C ASN A 136 -34.81 39.02 -31.56
N HIS A 137 -34.46 39.88 -32.50
CA HIS A 137 -34.24 39.64 -33.91
C HIS A 137 -32.84 39.04 -34.14
N ASN A 138 -32.74 38.25 -35.20
CA ASN A 138 -31.51 37.98 -35.97
C ASN A 138 -30.38 37.22 -35.28
N ASN A 139 -30.30 35.92 -35.59
CA ASN A 139 -29.09 35.36 -36.20
C ASN A 139 -29.44 34.10 -37.00
N PHE A 140 -29.62 34.28 -38.31
CA PHE A 140 -29.66 33.20 -39.28
C PHE A 140 -28.28 32.55 -39.39
N ARG A 141 -28.21 31.21 -39.25
CA ARG A 141 -27.43 30.32 -40.11
C ARG A 141 -27.79 28.85 -39.84
N GLY A 142 -28.41 28.22 -40.85
CA GLY A 142 -28.48 26.77 -41.16
C GLY A 142 -28.80 25.81 -40.00
N GLY A 143 -29.98 25.23 -39.90
CA GLY A 143 -30.50 24.27 -40.88
C GLY A 143 -29.76 22.94 -40.76
N PHE A 144 -30.40 21.92 -40.14
CA PHE A 144 -30.41 20.48 -40.48
C PHE A 144 -30.84 19.66 -39.27
N ARG A 145 -32.15 19.36 -39.22
CA ARG A 145 -32.70 18.26 -38.43
C ARG A 145 -32.41 16.96 -39.19
N HIS A 146 -31.51 16.11 -38.70
CA HIS A 146 -31.56 14.69 -38.99
C HIS A 146 -31.38 13.86 -37.72
N ARG A 147 -32.46 13.14 -37.40
CA ARG A 147 -32.45 11.90 -36.61
C ARG A 147 -31.42 10.93 -37.19
N ARG A 148 -30.58 10.34 -36.34
CA ARG A 148 -30.43 8.88 -36.14
C ARG A 148 -29.23 8.62 -35.23
N GLY A 149 -29.45 7.80 -34.21
CA GLY A 149 -28.46 7.47 -33.22
C GLY A 149 -27.17 6.89 -33.82
N GLN A 150 -26.05 7.42 -33.35
CA GLN A 150 -24.78 6.71 -33.32
C GLN A 150 -24.33 6.66 -31.87
N THR A 151 -24.64 5.54 -31.23
CA THR A 151 -23.92 5.10 -30.03
C THR A 151 -22.46 4.81 -30.42
N PRO A 152 -21.47 5.18 -29.59
CA PRO A 152 -20.07 4.83 -29.82
C PRO A 152 -19.89 3.31 -29.92
N PHE A 153 -19.14 2.89 -30.94
CA PHE A 153 -18.95 1.51 -31.42
C PHE A 153 -18.21 0.57 -30.44
N LEU A 154 -17.91 0.96 -29.20
CA LEU A 154 -17.04 0.18 -28.30
C LEU A 154 -17.67 -0.27 -26.98
N TYR A 155 -18.99 -0.24 -26.84
CA TYR A 155 -19.65 -0.74 -25.63
C TYR A 155 -20.84 -1.66 -25.93
N ARG A 156 -20.57 -2.83 -26.51
CA ARG A 156 -21.50 -3.97 -26.49
C ARG A 156 -20.76 -5.23 -26.06
N GLY A 157 -21.13 -5.71 -24.88
CA GLY A 157 -20.46 -6.80 -24.18
C GLY A 157 -20.47 -8.13 -24.93
N ARG A 158 -19.43 -8.91 -24.64
CA ARG A 158 -19.36 -10.33 -24.95
C ARG A 158 -18.99 -11.10 -23.68
N ASN A 159 -19.90 -11.05 -22.70
CA ASN A 159 -20.07 -12.19 -21.80
C ASN A 159 -20.70 -13.30 -22.65
N ASN A 160 -19.93 -14.35 -22.95
CA ASN A 160 -20.37 -15.74 -23.18
C ASN A 160 -19.19 -16.54 -23.76
N ASN A 161 -18.21 -16.85 -22.93
CA ASN A 161 -17.26 -17.94 -23.19
C ASN A 161 -17.32 -18.92 -22.00
N LYS A 162 -18.41 -19.71 -21.94
CA LYS A 162 -18.37 -21.01 -21.25
C LYS A 162 -17.76 -22.00 -22.26
N PRO A 163 -16.68 -22.72 -21.92
CA PRO A 163 -16.18 -23.78 -22.80
C PRO A 163 -17.19 -24.94 -22.84
N PRO A 164 -17.31 -25.66 -23.98
CA PRO A 164 -18.27 -26.74 -24.13
C PRO A 164 -17.93 -27.93 -23.24
N GLU A 165 -18.97 -28.42 -22.56
CA GLU A 165 -18.99 -29.60 -21.70
C GLU A 165 -18.81 -30.88 -22.55
N LYS A 166 -17.70 -31.62 -22.37
CA LYS A 166 -17.52 -32.94 -22.99
C LYS A 166 -18.30 -33.99 -22.18
N LYS A 167 -19.44 -34.44 -22.71
CA LYS A 167 -20.13 -35.64 -22.23
C LYS A 167 -19.50 -36.90 -22.85
N GLY A 168 -18.88 -37.70 -21.99
CA GLY A 168 -18.98 -39.17 -21.91
C GLY A 168 -18.43 -40.05 -23.05
N GLY A 169 -17.54 -40.98 -22.67
CA GLY A 169 -17.38 -42.25 -23.38
C GLY A 169 -16.04 -42.96 -23.15
N GLY A 170 -16.08 -44.15 -22.54
CA GLY A 170 -15.02 -45.18 -22.74
C GLY A 170 -14.31 -45.67 -21.48
N LYS A 171 -14.75 -46.82 -20.96
CA LYS A 171 -14.07 -47.64 -19.96
C LYS A 171 -12.88 -48.38 -20.58
N THR A 172 -11.75 -48.51 -19.87
CA THR A 172 -10.79 -49.63 -19.98
C THR A 172 -9.93 -49.63 -18.72
N GLN A 173 -10.37 -50.35 -17.68
CA GLN A 173 -9.89 -51.67 -17.24
C GLN A 173 -8.43 -51.68 -16.76
N TYR A 174 -8.30 -51.93 -15.45
CA TYR A 174 -7.09 -52.36 -14.78
C TYR A 174 -6.71 -53.77 -15.23
N THR A 175 -5.45 -53.98 -15.59
CA THR A 175 -4.81 -55.30 -15.51
C THR A 175 -3.40 -55.11 -14.96
N ASN A 176 -3.05 -56.06 -14.10
CA ASN A 176 -1.87 -56.15 -13.22
C ASN A 176 -0.52 -55.93 -13.90
#